data_AF-A0A5Q4DB68-F1
#
_entry.id   AF-A0A5Q4DB68-F1
#
_cell.length_a   1.000
_cell.length_b   1.000
_cell.length_c   1.000
_cell.angle_alpha   90.00
_cell.angle_beta   90.00
_cell.angle_gamma   90.00
#
_symmetry.space_group_name_H-M   'P 1'
#
loop_
_entity.id
_entity.type
_entity.pdbx_description
1 polymer ?
#
loop_
_entity_poly.entity_id
_entity_poly.type
_entity_poly.pdbx_seq_one_letter_code
_entity_poly.pdbx_strand_id
1 'polypeptide(L)'
;YGQSKLAQILFAKDLAEELDGTGVLSVSLHPATLMGTGMVLDRGIEPRATVEEGLEAVLQLVQADGLRNGQYFRGLEPVDPNAQAMDAEARAKLRALSRELTGAP
;
A
#
# COMPACT_ATOMS: atom_id res chain seq x y z
N TYR A 1 -8.33 11.07 4.15
CA TYR A 1 -8.26 9.87 3.29
C TYR A 1 -6.93 9.77 2.56
N GLY A 2 -6.55 10.71 1.69
CA GLY A 2 -5.29 10.63 0.93
C GLY A 2 -4.04 10.46 1.81
N GLN A 3 -3.93 11.26 2.87
CA GLN A 3 -2.82 11.18 3.83
C GLN A 3 -2.70 9.80 4.50
N SER A 4 -3.82 9.19 4.92
CA SER A 4 -3.78 7.87 5.55
C SER A 4 -3.40 6.78 4.56
N LYS A 5 -3.82 6.88 3.29
CA LYS A 5 -3.40 5.94 2.24
C LYS A 5 -1.92 6.09 1.90
N LEU A 6 -1.41 7.32 1.86
CA LEU A 6 0.02 7.56 1.71
C LEU A 6 0.82 6.99 2.89
N ALA A 7 0.35 7.18 4.12
CA ALA A 7 0.99 6.61 5.31
C ALA A 7 1.12 5.09 5.25
N GLN A 8 0.15 4.37 4.68
CA GLN A 8 0.25 2.92 4.47
C GLN A 8 1.41 2.54 3.53
N ILE A 9 1.67 3.35 2.49
CA ILE A 9 2.78 3.11 1.55
C ILE A 9 4.12 3.44 2.20
N LEU A 10 4.20 4.54 2.96
CA LEU A 10 5.40 4.88 3.74
C LEU A 10 5.75 3.75 4.70
N PHE A 11 4.75 3.27 5.46
CA PHE A 11 4.91 2.17 6.39
C PHE A 11 5.36 0.88 5.69
N ALA A 12 4.74 0.50 4.57
CA ALA A 12 5.13 -0.71 3.84
C ALA A 12 6.58 -0.65 3.35
N LYS A 13 7.06 0.51 2.90
CA LYS A 13 8.47 0.70 2.50
C LYS A 13 9.43 0.66 3.68
N ASP A 14 9.06 1.30 4.78
CA ASP A 14 9.86 1.29 5.99
C ASP A 14 9.98 -0.12 6.58
N LEU A 15 8.87 -0.85 6.64
CA LEU A 15 8.82 -2.24 7.07
C LEU A 15 9.63 -3.16 6.14
N ALA A 16 9.68 -2.87 4.83
CA ALA A 16 10.53 -3.60 3.91
C ALA A 16 12.02 -3.49 4.28
N GLU A 17 12.49 -2.31 4.68
CA GLU A 17 13.86 -2.10 5.16
C GLU A 17 14.10 -2.84 6.49
N GLU A 18 13.14 -2.80 7.43
CA GLU A 18 13.25 -3.51 8.72
C GLU A 18 13.30 -5.05 8.55
N LEU A 19 12.60 -5.58 7.54
CA LEU A 19 12.51 -7.02 7.28
C LEU A 19 13.58 -7.55 6.32
N ASP A 20 14.51 -6.72 5.86
CA ASP A 20 15.53 -7.15 4.90
C ASP A 20 16.36 -8.33 5.44
N GLY A 21 16.58 -9.34 4.60
CA GLY A 21 17.29 -10.57 4.98
C GLY A 21 16.47 -11.59 5.81
N THR A 22 15.24 -11.28 6.23
CA THR A 22 14.39 -12.23 6.99
C THR A 22 13.68 -13.27 6.10
N GLY A 23 13.63 -13.02 4.79
CA GLY A 23 12.82 -13.80 3.84
C GLY A 23 11.35 -13.38 3.77
N VAL A 24 10.92 -12.40 4.57
CA VAL A 24 9.57 -11.81 4.50
C VAL A 24 9.59 -10.57 3.61
N LEU A 25 8.65 -10.49 2.67
CA LEU A 25 8.49 -9.34 1.78
C LEU A 25 7.34 -8.44 2.27
N SER A 26 7.60 -7.14 2.33
CA SER A 26 6.57 -6.11 2.51
C SER A 26 6.34 -5.40 1.18
N VAL A 27 5.13 -5.53 0.61
CA VAL A 27 4.72 -4.86 -0.63
C VAL A 27 3.40 -4.12 -0.41
N SER A 28 3.11 -3.15 -1.27
CA SER A 28 1.87 -2.36 -1.19
C SER A 28 1.17 -2.26 -2.54
N LEU A 29 -0.16 -2.21 -2.52
CA LEU A 29 -1.01 -2.25 -3.71
C LEU A 29 -2.14 -1.21 -3.62
N HIS A 30 -2.34 -0.46 -4.70
CA HIS A 30 -3.61 0.18 -5.00
C HIS A 30 -4.36 -0.67 -6.04
N PRO A 31 -5.37 -1.46 -5.64
CA PRO A 31 -5.88 -2.56 -6.46
C PRO A 31 -6.74 -2.07 -7.62
N ALA A 32 -7.63 -1.10 -7.37
CA ALA A 32 -8.47 -0.46 -8.38
C ALA A 32 -9.06 0.85 -7.80
N THR A 33 -9.64 1.68 -8.66
CA THR A 33 -10.19 3.00 -8.26
C THR A 33 -11.70 3.02 -8.40
N LEU A 34 -12.40 3.41 -7.33
CA LEU A 34 -13.87 3.52 -7.31
C LEU A 34 -14.58 2.21 -7.66
N MET A 35 -14.17 1.12 -7.02
CA MET A 35 -14.92 -0.14 -7.06
C MET A 35 -16.31 0.03 -6.45
N GLY A 36 -17.27 -0.78 -6.89
CA GLY A 36 -18.65 -0.84 -6.36
C GLY A 36 -18.77 -1.34 -4.92
N THR A 37 -17.99 -0.76 -4.01
CA THR A 37 -17.95 -1.02 -2.57
C THR A 37 -18.88 -0.08 -1.82
N GLY A 38 -19.30 -0.45 -0.61
CA GLY A 38 -20.15 0.40 0.24
C GLY A 38 -19.62 1.84 0.37
N MET A 39 -18.30 2.02 0.59
CA MET A 39 -17.68 3.35 0.69
C MET A 39 -17.92 4.24 -0.55
N VAL A 40 -17.99 3.65 -1.74
CA VAL A 40 -18.18 4.39 -3.01
C VAL A 40 -19.66 4.66 -3.23
N LEU A 41 -20.50 3.65 -3.01
CA LEU A 41 -21.96 3.75 -3.17
C LEU A 41 -22.58 4.73 -2.17
N ASP A 42 -22.18 4.69 -0.89
CA ASP A 42 -22.66 5.58 0.17
C ASP A 42 -22.32 7.06 -0.09
N ARG A 43 -21.31 7.31 -0.94
CA ARG A 43 -20.93 8.65 -1.38
C ARG A 43 -21.65 9.12 -2.65
N GLY A 44 -22.56 8.29 -3.19
CA GLY A 44 -23.27 8.58 -4.44
C GLY A 44 -22.35 8.64 -5.67
N ILE A 45 -21.19 7.99 -5.61
CA ILE A 45 -20.23 7.96 -6.72
C ILE A 45 -20.53 6.74 -7.59
N GLU A 46 -20.67 6.97 -8.89
CA GLU A 46 -20.81 5.88 -9.86
C GLU A 46 -19.53 5.03 -9.87
N PRO A 47 -19.63 3.70 -9.64
CA PRO A 47 -18.49 2.80 -9.73
C PRO A 47 -17.81 2.86 -11.10
N ARG A 48 -16.48 2.81 -11.12
CA ARG A 48 -15.67 2.85 -12.35
C ARG A 48 -14.75 1.65 -12.52
N ALA A 49 -14.71 0.77 -11.54
CA ALA A 49 -13.97 -0.47 -11.54
C ALA A 49 -14.82 -1.56 -10.88
N THR A 50 -14.51 -2.82 -11.17
CA THR A 50 -15.22 -3.96 -10.57
C THR A 50 -14.45 -4.48 -9.35
N VAL A 51 -15.14 -5.24 -8.50
CA VAL A 51 -14.48 -5.93 -7.37
C VAL A 51 -13.55 -7.01 -7.92
N GLU A 52 -13.93 -7.64 -9.02
CA GLU A 52 -13.16 -8.66 -9.74
C GLU A 52 -11.82 -8.11 -10.25
N GLU A 53 -11.79 -6.89 -10.78
CA GLU A 53 -10.54 -6.22 -11.18
C GLU A 53 -9.61 -6.02 -9.98
N GLY A 54 -10.16 -5.55 -8.84
CA GLY A 54 -9.39 -5.41 -7.61
C GLY A 54 -8.90 -6.75 -7.04
N LEU A 55 -9.69 -7.81 -7.19
CA LEU A 55 -9.33 -9.17 -6.79
C LEU A 55 -8.16 -9.70 -7.62
N GLU A 56 -8.20 -9.52 -8.94
CA GLU A 56 -7.11 -9.91 -9.84
C GLU A 56 -5.79 -9.25 -9.43
N ALA A 57 -5.84 -7.95 -9.13
CA ALA A 57 -4.68 -7.20 -8.68
C ALA A 57 -4.11 -7.70 -7.33
N VAL A 58 -4.94 -8.24 -6.45
CA VAL A 58 -4.46 -8.88 -5.20
C VAL A 58 -3.87 -10.26 -5.48
N LEU A 59 -4.57 -11.08 -6.26
CA LEU A 59 -4.18 -12.46 -6.54
C LEU A 59 -2.83 -12.55 -7.26
N GLN A 60 -2.52 -11.61 -8.15
CA GLN A 60 -1.21 -11.57 -8.82
C GLN A 60 -0.07 -11.54 -7.78
N LEU A 61 -0.20 -10.79 -6.67
CA LEU A 61 0.88 -10.61 -5.70
C LEU A 61 1.03 -11.83 -4.79
N VAL A 62 -0.07 -12.55 -4.55
CA VAL A 62 -0.04 -13.81 -3.80
C VAL A 62 0.64 -14.91 -4.61
N GLN A 63 0.49 -14.88 -5.94
CA GLN A 63 0.98 -15.91 -6.85
C GLN A 63 2.31 -15.56 -7.54
N ALA A 64 2.76 -14.31 -7.45
CA ALA A 64 3.93 -13.84 -8.15
C ALA A 64 5.22 -14.43 -7.58
N ASP A 65 6.01 -15.02 -8.47
CA ASP A 65 7.43 -15.27 -8.22
C ASP A 65 8.24 -13.98 -8.45
N GLY A 66 9.32 -13.80 -7.69
CA GLY A 66 10.29 -12.74 -7.95
C GLY A 66 9.85 -11.33 -7.56
N LEU A 67 8.87 -11.19 -6.66
CA LEU A 67 8.56 -9.91 -6.03
C LEU A 67 9.79 -9.33 -5.33
N ARG A 68 10.00 -8.02 -5.49
CA ARG A 68 11.05 -7.30 -4.78
C ARG A 68 10.46 -6.65 -3.54
N ASN A 69 11.20 -6.75 -2.44
CA ASN A 69 10.81 -6.15 -1.17
C ASN A 69 10.61 -4.62 -1.34
N GLY A 70 9.55 -4.09 -0.73
CA GLY A 70 9.20 -2.67 -0.77
C GLY A 70 8.57 -2.18 -2.07
N GLN A 71 8.18 -3.05 -3.01
CA GLN A 71 7.47 -2.60 -4.22
C GLN A 71 6.09 -2.02 -3.93
N TYR A 72 5.69 -1.08 -4.79
CA TYR A 72 4.35 -0.54 -4.85
C TYR A 72 3.73 -0.87 -6.22
N PHE A 73 2.47 -1.29 -6.21
CA PHE A 73 1.72 -1.66 -7.39
C PHE A 73 0.49 -0.78 -7.54
N ARG A 74 0.15 -0.48 -8.80
CA ARG A 74 -1.13 0.12 -9.18
C ARG A 74 -1.81 -0.81 -10.17
N GLY A 75 -2.89 -1.45 -9.76
CA GLY A 75 -3.47 -2.56 -10.50
C GLY A 75 -2.42 -3.65 -10.71
N LEU A 76 -2.16 -4.01 -11.96
CA LEU A 76 -1.23 -5.08 -12.34
C LEU A 76 0.24 -4.65 -12.49
N GLU A 77 0.52 -3.35 -12.37
CA GLU A 77 1.84 -2.81 -12.73
C GLU A 77 2.63 -2.34 -11.50
N PRO A 78 3.92 -2.71 -11.40
CA PRO A 78 4.81 -2.09 -10.44
C PRO A 78 5.12 -0.66 -10.90
N VAL A 79 4.89 0.31 -10.01
CA VAL A 79 5.13 1.72 -10.31
C VAL A 79 5.79 2.41 -9.13
N ASP A 80 6.43 3.55 -9.38
CA ASP A 80 6.93 4.38 -8.29
C ASP A 80 5.75 4.95 -7.49
N PRO A 81 5.81 4.89 -6.15
CA PRO A 81 4.81 5.53 -5.32
C PRO A 81 4.97 7.06 -5.36
N ASN A 82 4.11 7.75 -4.62
CA ASN A 82 4.29 9.17 -4.37
C ASN A 82 5.71 9.46 -3.83
N ALA A 83 6.35 10.53 -4.28
CA ALA A 83 7.72 10.89 -3.91
C ALA A 83 7.96 10.95 -2.38
N GLN A 84 6.97 11.38 -1.59
CA GLN A 84 7.07 11.39 -0.13
C GLN A 84 7.23 9.98 0.47
N ALA A 85 6.74 8.93 -0.20
CA ALA A 85 6.98 7.56 0.25
C ALA A 85 8.45 7.13 0.10
N MET A 86 9.19 7.80 -0.80
CA MET A 86 10.62 7.56 -1.00
C MET A 86 11.50 8.39 -0.07
N ASP A 87 10.95 9.41 0.59
CA ASP A 87 11.64 10.24 1.58
C ASP A 87 11.86 9.49 2.91
N ALA A 88 13.11 9.20 3.22
CA ALA A 88 13.51 8.48 4.44
C ALA A 88 13.18 9.25 5.73
N GLU A 89 13.25 10.59 5.71
CA GLU A 89 12.92 11.40 6.88
C GLU A 89 11.41 11.37 7.14
N ALA A 90 10.60 11.41 6.07
CA ALA A 90 9.15 11.27 6.18
C ALA A 90 8.75 9.90 6.75
N ARG A 91 9.38 8.80 6.30
CA ARG A 91 9.15 7.45 6.84
C ARG A 91 9.54 7.37 8.32
N ALA A 92 10.72 7.89 8.69
CA ALA A 92 11.17 7.89 10.08
C ALA A 92 10.23 8.68 11.02
N LYS A 93 9.77 9.86 10.59
CA LYS A 93 8.79 10.65 11.35
C LYS A 93 7.47 9.90 11.53
N LEU A 94 6.96 9.28 10.46
CA LEU A 94 5.73 8.50 10.53
C LEU A 94 5.88 7.32 11.50
N ARG A 95 6.99 6.57 11.44
CA ARG A 95 7.28 5.45 12.34
C ARG A 95 7.29 5.89 13.80
N ALA A 96 8.05 6.95 14.13
CA ALA A 96 8.15 7.46 15.49
C ALA A 96 6.78 7.88 16.06
N LEU A 97 6.04 8.68 15.29
CA LEU A 97 4.72 9.15 15.70
C LEU A 97 3.71 7.99 15.82
N SER A 98 3.78 7.00 14.93
CA SER A 98 2.89 5.83 14.98
C SER A 98 3.14 4.99 16.24
N ARG A 99 4.41 4.77 16.61
CA ARG A 99 4.77 4.06 17.85
C ARG A 99 4.31 4.82 19.09
N GLU A 100 4.51 6.14 19.12
CA GLU A 100 4.01 7.01 20.20
C GLU A 100 2.48 6.91 20.37
N LEU A 101 1.73 7.08 19.29
CA LEU A 101 0.27 7.13 19.32
C LEU A 101 -0.39 5.77 19.61
N THR A 102 0.29 4.67 19.27
CA THR A 102 -0.27 3.32 19.41
C THR A 102 0.28 2.56 20.62
N GLY A 103 1.39 3.02 21.22
CA GLY A 103 2.13 2.29 22.24
C GLY A 103 2.79 1.01 21.73
N ALA A 104 2.83 0.80 20.42
CA ALA A 104 3.56 -0.30 19.81
C ALA A 104 5.07 -0.12 20.04
N PRO A 105 5.81 -1.24 20.21
CA PRO A 105 7.27 -1.18 20.34
C PRO A 105 7.90 -0.51 19.13
#